data_AF-G5DY62-F1
#
_entry.id   AF-G5DY62-F1
#
_cell.length_a   1.000
_cell.length_b   1.000
_cell.length_c   1.000
_cell.angle_alpha   90.00
_cell.angle_beta   90.00
_cell.angle_gamma   90.00
#
_symmetry.space_group_name_H-M   'P 1'
#
loop_
_entity.id
_entity.type
_entity.pdbx_description
1 polymer ?
#
loop_
_entity_poly.entity_id
_entity_poly.type
_entity_poly.pdbx_seq_one_letter_code
_entity_poly.pdbx_strand_id
1 'polypeptide(L)'
;MADVDKLNIDSIIQRLLEVRGSKPGKNVQLQENEIRGLCLKSREIFICLLLAYIKYPENFFLLRGNHECASINRIYGFYDECKRRYNIKLWKTFTDCFNCLPIAAIVDEKIFCCHGGLSPDLQSMEQIRRIMRPTDVPDQGLLCDLLWSDPDKDVLGWGENDRGVSFTFGAEVVAKFLHKHD
;
A
#
# COMPACT_ATOMS: atom_id res chain seq x y z
N MET A 1 -34.45 1.23 12.64
CA MET A 1 -33.17 1.53 11.96
C MET A 1 -32.76 2.91 12.43
N ALA A 2 -31.88 2.98 13.43
CA ALA A 2 -31.40 4.26 13.94
C ALA A 2 -30.52 4.90 12.86
N ASP A 3 -30.81 6.15 12.53
CA ASP A 3 -30.02 7.00 11.66
C ASP A 3 -28.63 7.12 12.28
N VAL A 4 -27.67 6.36 11.75
CA VAL A 4 -26.27 6.51 12.11
C VAL A 4 -25.88 7.85 11.51
N ASP A 5 -25.74 8.87 12.37
CA ASP A 5 -25.25 10.21 12.02
C ASP A 5 -24.31 10.11 10.83
N LYS A 6 -24.77 10.67 9.72
CA LYS A 6 -24.13 10.54 8.41
C LYS A 6 -22.72 11.11 8.54
N LEU A 7 -21.74 10.23 8.78
CA LEU A 7 -20.35 10.57 9.00
C LEU A 7 -19.92 11.56 7.91
N ASN A 8 -19.61 12.79 8.30
CA ASN A 8 -19.22 13.82 7.35
C ASN A 8 -17.74 13.64 6.98
N ILE A 9 -17.50 12.71 6.06
CA ILE A 9 -16.16 12.36 5.59
C ILE A 9 -15.45 13.59 5.02
N ASP A 10 -16.18 14.47 4.32
CA ASP A 10 -15.62 15.69 3.72
C ASP A 10 -15.08 16.65 4.80
N SER A 11 -15.79 16.81 5.91
CA SER A 11 -15.32 17.62 7.05
C SER A 11 -14.07 17.02 7.70
N ILE A 12 -14.02 15.70 7.83
CA ILE A 12 -12.84 15.01 8.37
C ILE A 12 -11.64 15.19 7.43
N ILE A 13 -11.83 15.01 6.13
CA ILE A 13 -10.80 15.23 5.11
C ILE A 13 -10.31 16.68 5.16
N GLN A 14 -11.21 17.66 5.23
CA GLN A 14 -10.83 19.08 5.35
C GLN A 14 -9.94 19.32 6.56
N ARG A 15 -10.32 18.83 7.75
CA ARG A 15 -9.50 18.95 8.97
C ARG A 15 -8.13 18.28 8.85
N LEU A 16 -8.07 17.13 8.17
CA LEU A 16 -6.80 16.44 7.88
C LEU A 16 -5.93 17.23 6.88
N LEU A 17 -6.55 17.93 5.94
CA LEU A 17 -5.84 18.75 4.96
C LEU A 17 -5.43 20.13 5.51
N GLU A 18 -6.12 20.67 6.51
CA GLU A 18 -5.81 21.95 7.15
C GLU A 18 -4.40 21.99 7.77
N VAL A 19 -3.87 20.83 8.17
CA VAL A 19 -2.53 20.74 8.75
C VAL A 19 -1.41 20.61 7.71
N ARG A 20 -1.77 20.52 6.42
CA ARG A 20 -0.81 20.41 5.31
C ARG A 20 0.16 21.59 5.31
N GLY A 21 1.45 21.31 5.38
CA GLY A 21 2.51 22.33 5.35
C GLY A 21 2.86 22.96 6.71
N SER A 22 2.19 22.56 7.80
CA SER A 22 2.57 23.00 9.15
C SER A 22 3.95 22.45 9.52
N LYS A 23 4.88 23.34 9.93
CA LYS A 23 6.18 22.97 10.50
C LYS A 23 6.35 23.62 11.88
N PRO A 24 6.50 22.85 12.97
CA PRO A 24 6.39 21.38 13.03
C PRO A 24 4.97 20.90 12.71
N GLY A 25 4.82 19.62 12.34
CA GLY A 25 3.51 19.03 12.00
C GLY A 25 2.48 19.23 13.11
N LYS A 26 1.21 19.49 12.75
CA LYS A 26 0.13 19.75 13.70
C LYS A 26 -0.76 18.51 13.83
N ASN A 27 -1.06 18.11 15.07
CA ASN A 27 -1.97 17.00 15.34
C ASN A 27 -3.41 17.38 15.03
N VAL A 28 -4.13 16.49 14.35
CA VAL A 28 -5.58 16.58 14.14
C VAL A 28 -6.26 15.65 15.13
N GLN A 29 -7.02 16.22 16.07
CA GLN A 29 -7.85 15.41 16.95
C GLN A 29 -9.03 14.86 16.15
N LEU A 30 -9.29 13.56 16.24
CA LEU A 30 -10.49 12.91 15.71
C LEU A 30 -11.20 12.22 16.87
N GLN A 31 -12.53 12.32 16.91
CA GLN A 31 -13.34 11.65 17.92
C GLN A 31 -13.41 10.13 17.62
N GLU A 32 -13.65 9.31 18.64
CA GLU A 32 -13.68 7.85 18.50
C GLU A 32 -14.75 7.36 17.49
N ASN A 33 -15.91 8.01 17.46
CA ASN A 33 -16.96 7.76 16.48
C ASN A 33 -16.52 8.11 15.04
N GLU A 34 -15.75 9.19 14.86
CA GLU A 34 -15.17 9.57 13.56
C GLU A 34 -14.17 8.51 13.07
N ILE A 35 -13.25 8.08 13.95
CA ILE A 35 -12.27 7.03 13.66
C ILE A 35 -12.97 5.73 13.28
N ARG A 36 -13.95 5.30 14.10
CA ARG A 36 -14.73 4.10 13.83
C ARG A 36 -15.51 4.20 12.51
N GLY A 37 -16.06 5.37 12.21
CA GLY A 37 -16.75 5.66 10.96
C GLY A 37 -15.83 5.54 9.75
N LEU A 38 -14.62 6.11 9.82
CA LEU A 38 -13.60 5.99 8.77
C LEU A 38 -13.24 4.52 8.52
N CYS A 39 -13.00 3.73 9.58
CA CYS A 39 -12.70 2.30 9.42
C CYS A 39 -13.83 1.54 8.69
N LEU A 40 -15.10 1.83 9.03
CA LEU A 40 -16.25 1.23 8.36
C LEU A 40 -16.31 1.60 6.87
N LYS A 41 -16.03 2.86 6.54
CA LYS A 41 -16.04 3.36 5.15
C LYS A 41 -14.88 2.82 4.33
N SER A 42 -13.67 2.77 4.89
CA SER A 42 -12.51 2.16 4.23
C SER A 42 -12.76 0.70 3.85
N ARG A 43 -13.48 -0.05 4.69
CA ARG A 43 -13.88 -1.43 4.36
C ARG A 43 -14.86 -1.51 3.20
N GLU A 44 -15.91 -0.67 3.19
CA GLU A 44 -16.87 -0.62 2.08
C GLU A 44 -16.16 -0.31 0.76
N ILE A 45 -15.26 0.68 0.78
CA ILE A 45 -14.42 1.04 -0.37
C ILE A 45 -13.58 -0.15 -0.80
N PHE A 46 -12.88 -0.82 0.13
CA PHE A 46 -12.04 -1.97 -0.19
C PHE A 46 -12.81 -3.10 -0.88
N ILE A 47 -14.01 -3.43 -0.39
CA ILE A 47 -14.89 -4.43 -1.04
C ILE A 47 -15.30 -3.94 -2.44
N CYS A 48 -15.66 -2.67 -2.60
CA CYS A 48 -15.99 -2.10 -3.91
C CYS A 48 -14.81 -2.16 -4.89
N LEU A 49 -13.57 -1.93 -4.42
CA LEU A 49 -12.36 -2.05 -5.25
C LEU A 49 -12.14 -3.49 -5.71
N LEU A 50 -12.30 -4.48 -4.83
CA LEU A 50 -12.23 -5.90 -5.21
C LEU A 50 -13.33 -6.27 -6.22
N LEU A 51 -14.55 -5.78 -6.04
CA LEU A 51 -15.64 -5.99 -7.00
C LEU A 51 -15.35 -5.31 -8.34
N ALA A 52 -14.79 -4.11 -8.34
CA ALA A 52 -14.38 -3.41 -9.56
C ALA A 52 -13.27 -4.16 -10.31
N TYR A 53 -12.29 -4.70 -9.58
CA TYR A 53 -11.22 -5.55 -10.12
C TYR A 53 -11.77 -6.80 -10.82
N ILE A 54 -12.81 -7.42 -10.26
CA ILE A 54 -13.46 -8.57 -10.88
C ILE A 54 -14.34 -8.15 -12.07
N LYS A 55 -15.08 -7.04 -11.93
CA LYS A 55 -16.08 -6.59 -12.91
C LYS A 55 -15.45 -5.96 -14.15
N TYR A 56 -14.32 -5.28 -14.00
CA TYR A 56 -13.65 -4.54 -15.07
C TYR A 56 -12.20 -5.02 -15.25
N PRO A 57 -11.99 -6.30 -15.60
CA PRO A 57 -10.65 -6.92 -15.62
C PRO A 57 -9.68 -6.28 -16.61
N GLU A 58 -10.19 -5.56 -17.62
CA GLU A 58 -9.39 -4.86 -18.64
C GLU A 58 -9.20 -3.36 -18.35
N ASN A 59 -9.91 -2.81 -17.35
CA ASN A 59 -9.92 -1.36 -17.10
C ASN A 59 -9.55 -0.99 -15.65
N PHE A 60 -9.61 -1.95 -14.73
CA PHE A 60 -9.37 -1.71 -13.32
C PHE A 60 -8.32 -2.67 -12.77
N PHE A 61 -7.19 -2.11 -12.34
CA PHE A 61 -6.04 -2.87 -11.86
C PHE A 61 -5.75 -2.49 -10.42
N LEU A 62 -5.44 -3.50 -9.60
CA LEU A 62 -4.97 -3.31 -8.22
C LEU A 62 -3.56 -3.85 -8.11
N LEU A 63 -2.65 -3.03 -7.60
CA LEU A 63 -1.33 -3.47 -7.18
C LEU A 63 -1.35 -3.78 -5.67
N ARG A 64 -0.46 -4.67 -5.27
CA ARG A 64 -0.23 -5.01 -3.87
C ARG A 64 0.51 -3.87 -3.17
N GLY A 65 0.04 -3.46 -2.00
CA GLY A 65 0.79 -2.60 -1.09
C GLY A 65 1.44 -3.38 0.06
N ASN A 66 2.20 -2.68 0.89
CA ASN A 66 2.86 -3.29 2.05
C ASN A 66 1.88 -3.69 3.18
N HIS A 67 0.71 -3.05 3.25
CA HIS A 67 -0.34 -3.42 4.21
C HIS A 67 -1.16 -4.64 3.77
N GLU A 68 -1.12 -5.01 2.50
CA GLU A 68 -1.71 -6.23 1.93
C GLU A 68 -0.78 -7.45 2.15
N CYS A 69 -0.28 -7.62 3.38
CA CYS A 69 0.46 -8.80 3.82
C CYS A 69 0.05 -9.22 5.23
N ALA A 70 0.24 -10.50 5.54
CA ALA A 70 -0.27 -11.12 6.77
C ALA A 70 0.36 -10.54 8.05
N SER A 71 1.64 -10.16 8.01
CA SER A 71 2.35 -9.60 9.17
C SER A 71 1.79 -8.24 9.56
N ILE A 72 1.67 -7.32 8.59
CA ILE A 72 1.18 -5.97 8.80
C ILE A 72 -0.32 -5.98 9.13
N ASN A 73 -1.14 -6.68 8.36
CA ASN A 73 -2.58 -6.68 8.59
C ASN A 73 -2.96 -7.32 9.96
N ARG A 74 -2.07 -8.15 10.53
CA ARG A 74 -2.24 -8.72 11.86
C ARG A 74 -1.93 -7.73 12.99
N ILE A 75 -0.89 -6.93 12.82
CA ILE A 75 -0.46 -5.94 13.83
C ILE A 75 -1.39 -4.72 13.82
N TYR A 76 -1.84 -4.29 12.64
CA TYR A 76 -2.60 -3.05 12.46
C TYR A 76 -4.14 -3.25 12.41
N GLY A 77 -4.63 -4.32 13.04
CA GLY A 77 -6.05 -4.47 13.41
C GLY A 77 -6.98 -5.11 12.38
N PHE A 78 -6.55 -5.36 11.14
CA PHE A 78 -7.40 -6.04 10.14
C PHE A 78 -7.73 -7.49 10.54
N TYR A 79 -6.75 -8.20 11.09
CA TYR A 79 -6.96 -9.53 11.67
C TYR A 79 -8.02 -9.51 12.78
N ASP A 80 -7.89 -8.59 13.73
CA ASP A 80 -8.82 -8.46 14.86
C ASP A 80 -10.21 -8.03 14.40
N GLU A 81 -10.30 -7.17 13.38
CA GLU A 81 -11.59 -6.83 12.77
C GLU A 81 -12.28 -8.04 12.15
N CYS A 82 -11.55 -8.83 11.34
CA CYS A 82 -12.09 -10.06 10.75
C CYS A 82 -12.51 -11.06 11.82
N LYS A 83 -11.67 -11.29 12.83
CA LYS A 83 -11.94 -12.20 13.95
C LYS A 83 -13.16 -11.77 14.75
N ARG A 84 -13.30 -10.48 15.07
CA ARG A 84 -14.38 -9.97 15.91
C ARG A 84 -15.72 -9.88 15.20
N ARG A 85 -15.73 -9.48 13.91
CA ARG A 85 -16.97 -9.27 13.15
C ARG A 85 -17.43 -10.48 12.36
N TYR A 86 -16.49 -11.35 11.99
CA TYR A 86 -16.74 -12.52 11.15
C TYR A 86 -16.05 -13.74 11.74
N ASN A 87 -14.95 -14.19 11.14
CA ASN A 87 -14.14 -15.29 11.62
C ASN A 87 -12.72 -15.21 11.06
N ILE A 88 -11.82 -16.00 11.65
CA ILE A 88 -10.41 -16.08 11.24
C ILE A 88 -10.26 -16.66 9.83
N LYS A 89 -11.20 -17.49 9.36
CA LYS A 89 -11.15 -18.04 7.99
C LYS A 89 -11.27 -16.94 6.94
N LEU A 90 -12.10 -15.93 7.16
CA LEU A 90 -12.23 -14.77 6.27
C LEU A 90 -10.91 -14.00 6.16
N TRP A 91 -10.22 -13.77 7.28
CA TRP A 91 -8.89 -13.14 7.26
C TRP A 91 -7.90 -13.93 6.41
N LYS A 92 -7.86 -15.27 6.56
CA LYS A 92 -7.01 -16.14 5.73
C LYS A 92 -7.35 -16.00 4.25
N THR A 93 -8.63 -15.99 3.90
CA THR A 93 -9.07 -15.79 2.50
C THR A 93 -8.63 -14.43 1.95
N PHE A 94 -8.70 -13.34 2.74
CA PHE A 94 -8.16 -12.05 2.30
C PHE A 94 -6.64 -12.11 2.10
N THR A 95 -5.89 -12.74 3.01
CA THR A 95 -4.46 -12.96 2.84
C THR A 95 -4.14 -13.75 1.57
N ASP A 96 -4.89 -14.81 1.26
CA ASP A 96 -4.73 -15.58 0.03
C ASP A 96 -5.00 -14.70 -1.21
N CYS A 97 -6.03 -13.84 -1.18
CA CYS A 97 -6.29 -12.87 -2.24
C CYS A 97 -5.15 -11.86 -2.39
N PHE A 98 -4.64 -11.31 -1.29
CA PHE A 98 -3.52 -10.38 -1.30
C PHE A 98 -2.24 -11.00 -1.87
N ASN A 99 -1.98 -12.26 -1.57
CA ASN A 99 -0.84 -13.01 -2.08
C ASN A 99 -0.86 -13.18 -3.61
N CYS A 100 -2.03 -13.06 -4.23
CA CYS A 100 -2.22 -13.12 -5.69
C CYS A 100 -2.06 -11.75 -6.39
N LEU A 101 -2.08 -10.64 -5.65
CA LEU A 101 -2.06 -9.30 -6.26
C LEU A 101 -0.75 -9.04 -7.03
N PRO A 102 -0.82 -8.42 -8.21
CA PRO A 102 0.37 -7.94 -8.93
C PRO A 102 1.20 -6.97 -8.09
N ILE A 103 2.52 -7.02 -8.23
CA ILE A 103 3.45 -6.19 -7.43
C ILE A 103 3.80 -4.88 -8.12
N ALA A 104 3.83 -4.88 -9.45
CA ALA A 104 4.13 -3.72 -10.26
C ALA A 104 3.33 -3.76 -11.57
N ALA A 105 3.24 -2.61 -12.23
CA ALA A 105 2.68 -2.46 -13.57
C ALA A 105 3.57 -1.57 -14.42
N ILE A 106 3.46 -1.72 -15.74
CA ILE A 106 4.01 -0.79 -16.72
C ILE A 106 2.83 -0.24 -17.51
N VAL A 107 2.64 1.07 -17.49
CA VAL A 107 1.56 1.77 -18.21
C VAL A 107 2.12 2.42 -19.46
N ASP A 108 1.47 2.17 -20.61
CA ASP A 108 1.86 2.69 -21.92
C ASP A 108 3.34 2.42 -22.26
N GLU A 109 3.87 1.27 -21.81
CA GLU A 109 5.26 0.86 -21.99
C GLU A 109 6.31 1.82 -21.39
N LYS A 110 5.89 2.87 -20.67
CA LYS A 110 6.75 3.97 -20.22
C LYS A 110 6.77 4.16 -18.71
N ILE A 111 5.62 4.02 -18.07
CA ILE A 111 5.48 4.39 -16.65
C ILE A 111 5.52 3.13 -15.81
N PHE A 112 6.61 2.95 -15.07
CA PHE A 112 6.72 1.91 -14.07
C PHE A 112 5.98 2.32 -12.78
N CYS A 113 5.06 1.47 -12.34
CA CYS A 113 4.26 1.67 -11.15
C CYS A 113 4.53 0.55 -10.14
N CYS A 114 4.85 0.90 -8.90
CA CYS A 114 4.94 0.01 -7.75
C CYS A 114 4.46 0.75 -6.49
N HIS A 115 4.37 0.06 -5.36
CA HIS A 115 3.85 0.66 -4.14
C HIS A 115 4.88 1.50 -3.38
N GLY A 116 6.05 0.93 -3.10
CA GLY A 116 7.14 1.63 -2.41
C GLY A 116 8.03 2.34 -3.42
N GLY A 117 8.93 1.58 -4.03
CA GLY A 117 9.91 2.13 -4.95
C GLY A 117 10.86 1.10 -5.54
N LEU A 118 12.13 1.48 -5.69
CA LEU A 118 13.13 0.66 -6.36
C LEU A 118 13.87 -0.26 -5.39
N SER A 119 14.53 -1.28 -5.96
CA SER A 119 15.34 -2.26 -5.22
C SER A 119 16.77 -2.26 -5.75
N PRO A 120 17.81 -2.39 -4.90
CA PRO A 120 19.19 -2.56 -5.37
C PRO A 120 19.36 -3.84 -6.19
N ASP A 121 18.57 -4.87 -5.87
CA ASP A 121 18.50 -6.14 -6.60
C ASP A 121 17.74 -6.06 -7.94
N LEU A 122 17.05 -4.96 -8.27
CA LEU A 122 16.29 -4.83 -9.51
C LEU A 122 17.21 -4.47 -10.68
N GLN A 123 17.51 -5.48 -11.49
CA GLN A 123 18.34 -5.36 -12.68
C GLN A 123 17.56 -5.53 -13.99
N SER A 124 16.42 -6.22 -13.95
CA SER A 124 15.54 -6.44 -15.10
C SER A 124 14.09 -6.61 -14.65
N MET A 125 13.16 -6.08 -15.45
CA MET A 125 11.71 -6.29 -15.26
C MET A 125 11.33 -7.77 -15.28
N GLU A 126 12.15 -8.61 -15.92
CA GLU A 126 11.97 -10.05 -15.93
C GLU A 126 12.08 -10.67 -14.53
N GLN A 127 12.87 -10.08 -13.62
CA GLN A 127 12.91 -10.54 -12.22
C GLN A 127 11.55 -10.37 -11.55
N ILE A 128 10.85 -9.26 -11.82
CA ILE A 128 9.51 -9.01 -11.29
C ILE A 128 8.50 -9.99 -11.89
N ARG A 129 8.58 -10.24 -13.22
CA ARG A 129 7.70 -11.20 -13.90
C ARG A 129 7.83 -12.63 -13.38
N ARG A 130 9.03 -13.01 -12.93
CA ARG A 130 9.34 -14.34 -12.38
C ARG A 130 8.94 -14.53 -10.91
N ILE A 131 8.49 -13.47 -10.22
CA ILE A 131 7.96 -13.62 -8.86
C ILE A 131 6.67 -14.45 -8.95
N MET A 132 6.78 -15.69 -8.49
CA MET A 132 5.65 -16.62 -8.43
C MET A 132 4.62 -16.09 -7.44
N ARG A 133 3.35 -16.13 -7.86
CA ARG A 133 2.19 -15.81 -7.02
C ARG A 133 1.25 -17.03 -6.98
N PRO A 134 0.62 -17.35 -5.85
CA PRO A 134 0.62 -16.59 -4.58
C PRO A 134 1.94 -16.67 -3.82
N THR A 135 2.33 -15.58 -3.16
CA THR A 135 3.51 -15.54 -2.27
C THR A 135 3.29 -14.61 -1.09
N ASP A 136 3.86 -14.93 0.05
CA ASP A 136 4.02 -13.98 1.16
C ASP A 136 5.13 -12.96 0.84
N VAL A 137 5.12 -11.84 1.56
CA VAL A 137 6.19 -10.82 1.46
C VAL A 137 7.32 -11.23 2.42
N PRO A 138 8.54 -11.47 1.93
CA PRO A 138 9.69 -11.77 2.76
C PRO A 138 10.17 -10.53 3.52
N ASP A 139 10.99 -10.73 4.56
CA ASP A 139 11.57 -9.62 5.34
C ASP A 139 12.64 -8.83 4.55
N GLN A 140 13.20 -9.40 3.48
CA GLN A 140 14.24 -8.78 2.66
C GLN A 140 14.17 -9.19 1.18
N GLY A 141 14.84 -8.42 0.32
CA GLY A 141 15.01 -8.68 -1.11
C GLY A 141 13.94 -8.02 -1.99
N LEU A 142 14.04 -8.25 -3.30
CA LEU A 142 13.28 -7.54 -4.33
C LEU A 142 11.78 -7.33 -4.04
N LEU A 143 11.05 -8.36 -3.61
CA LEU A 143 9.62 -8.23 -3.31
C LEU A 143 9.37 -7.31 -2.10
N CYS A 144 10.19 -7.41 -1.06
CA CYS A 144 10.13 -6.51 0.07
C CYS A 144 10.40 -5.08 -0.39
N ASP A 145 11.46 -4.88 -1.17
CA ASP A 145 11.92 -3.55 -1.57
C ASP A 145 10.93 -2.80 -2.47
N LEU A 146 10.28 -3.50 -3.40
CA LEU A 146 9.22 -2.93 -4.26
C LEU A 146 7.99 -2.44 -3.45
N LEU A 147 7.79 -2.97 -2.23
CA LEU A 147 6.69 -2.60 -1.35
C LEU A 147 7.11 -1.64 -0.23
N TRP A 148 8.38 -1.56 0.13
CA TRP A 148 8.80 -0.89 1.36
C TRP A 148 9.82 0.24 1.19
N SER A 149 10.50 0.33 0.05
CA SER A 149 11.49 1.38 -0.17
C SER A 149 10.85 2.77 -0.30
N ASP A 150 11.61 3.81 0.08
CA ASP A 150 11.17 5.20 0.00
C ASP A 150 12.18 6.07 -0.76
N PRO A 151 11.74 7.09 -1.51
CA PRO A 151 12.65 8.08 -2.08
C PRO A 151 13.19 9.00 -0.98
N ASP A 152 14.48 9.31 -1.02
CA ASP A 152 15.12 10.30 -0.16
C ASP A 152 15.97 11.26 -0.99
N LYS A 153 15.69 12.56 -0.85
CA LYS A 153 16.38 13.64 -1.57
C LYS A 153 17.78 13.94 -1.01
N ASP A 154 18.02 13.59 0.24
CA ASP A 154 19.25 13.91 0.97
C ASP A 154 20.26 12.75 0.87
N VAL A 155 19.83 11.59 0.34
CA VAL A 155 20.66 10.39 0.09
C VAL A 155 21.24 10.39 -1.33
N LEU A 156 22.52 10.05 -1.43
CA LEU A 156 23.20 9.72 -2.69
C LEU A 156 23.23 8.19 -2.86
N GLY A 157 22.63 7.68 -3.93
CA GLY A 157 22.53 6.24 -4.15
C GLY A 157 21.49 5.57 -3.26
N TRP A 158 21.90 4.54 -2.51
CA TRP A 158 21.06 3.80 -1.57
C TRP A 158 21.40 4.16 -0.13
N GLY A 159 20.39 4.26 0.73
CA GLY A 159 20.55 4.55 2.15
C GLY A 159 19.73 3.60 3.04
N GLU A 160 19.95 3.71 4.35
CA GLU A 160 19.10 3.02 5.33
C GLU A 160 17.70 3.65 5.33
N ASN A 161 16.68 2.83 5.62
CA ASN A 161 15.31 3.29 5.70
C ASN A 161 14.85 3.42 7.16
N ASP A 162 14.31 4.58 7.51
CA ASP A 162 13.72 4.87 8.83
C ASP A 162 12.57 3.92 9.20
N ARG A 163 11.98 3.22 8.23
CA ARG A 163 11.02 2.14 8.47
C ARG A 163 11.62 0.92 9.15
N GLY A 164 12.96 0.80 9.20
CA GLY A 164 13.67 -0.37 9.73
C GLY A 164 13.60 -1.60 8.80
N VAL A 165 13.18 -1.40 7.55
CA VAL A 165 13.06 -2.43 6.52
C VAL A 165 13.29 -1.79 5.14
N SER A 166 13.89 -2.54 4.21
CA SER A 166 14.26 -2.05 2.88
C SER A 166 15.23 -0.86 2.92
N PHE A 167 15.22 -0.03 1.87
CA PHE A 167 16.20 1.02 1.59
C PHE A 167 15.52 2.34 1.27
N THR A 168 16.26 3.43 1.47
CA THR A 168 15.98 4.71 0.82
C THR A 168 16.77 4.81 -0.48
N PHE A 169 16.25 5.55 -1.47
CA PHE A 169 16.94 5.76 -2.74
C PHE A 169 16.90 7.22 -3.22
N GLY A 170 18.06 7.69 -3.70
CA GLY A 170 18.23 9.03 -4.24
C GLY A 170 17.80 9.18 -5.70
N ALA A 171 17.68 10.43 -6.15
CA ALA A 171 17.28 10.77 -7.53
C ALA A 171 18.19 10.14 -8.61
N GLU A 172 19.48 9.93 -8.30
CA GLU A 172 20.42 9.27 -9.20
C GLU A 172 20.04 7.81 -9.49
N VAL A 173 19.54 7.07 -8.47
CA VAL A 173 19.09 5.69 -8.64
C VAL A 173 17.91 5.64 -9.61
N VAL A 174 16.98 6.58 -9.46
CA VAL A 174 15.83 6.71 -10.36
C VAL A 174 16.30 7.04 -11.79
N ALA A 175 17.21 8.00 -11.96
CA ALA A 175 17.73 8.36 -13.27
C ALA A 175 18.45 7.19 -13.97
N LYS A 176 19.27 6.44 -13.23
CA LYS A 176 19.94 5.23 -13.74
C LYS A 176 18.93 4.14 -14.13
N PHE A 177 17.91 3.93 -13.31
CA PHE A 177 16.85 2.98 -13.60
C PHE A 177 16.09 3.34 -14.88
N LEU A 178 15.66 4.59 -15.00
CA LEU A 178 14.96 5.08 -16.18
C LEU A 178 15.82 4.95 -17.44
N HIS A 179 17.08 5.39 -17.40
CA HIS A 179 17.98 5.28 -18.55
C HIS A 179 18.23 3.84 -18.99
N LYS A 180 18.25 2.88 -18.05
CA LYS A 180 18.46 1.46 -18.34
C LYS A 180 17.22 0.78 -18.94
N HIS A 181 16.03 1.31 -18.68
CA HIS A 181 14.75 0.69 -19.03
C HIS A 181 13.90 1.55 -19.97
N ASP A 182 14.51 2.55 -20.61
CA ASP A 182 13.96 3.34 -21.71
C ASP A 182 13.87 2.51 -23.01
#